data_AF-A0A9P6T7A0-F1
#
_entry.id   AF-A0A9P6T7A0-F1
#
_cell.length_a   1.000
_cell.length_b   1.000
_cell.length_c   1.000
_cell.angle_alpha   90.00
_cell.angle_beta   90.00
_cell.angle_gamma   90.00
#
_symmetry.space_group_name_H-M   'P 1'
#
loop_
_entity.id
_entity.type
_entity.pdbx_description
1 polymer ?
#
loop_
_entity_poly.entity_id
_entity_poly.type
_entity_poly.pdbx_seq_one_letter_code
_entity_poly.pdbx_strand_id
1 'polypeptide(L)'
;MDWFHIQMKEVKLSTSLGVLLSELGKAKAGKLKAHQWYVLYIYVIPLIIGELFVDDVEDIKENSNIVKILDNITFLIPCTHIIMSRQIWENYGERFLQSYAKYTKTSKEIFQNLKVLPNHHYALHVPEQMKLWGPLMGVSEFGGERLIGTL
;
A
#
# COMPACT_ATOMS: atom_id res chain seq x y z
N MET A 1 7.61 -12.65 13.23
CA MET A 1 8.10 -12.45 11.85
C MET A 1 7.94 -13.72 11.01
N ASP A 2 8.30 -14.89 11.53
CA ASP A 2 8.24 -16.16 10.77
C ASP A 2 6.85 -16.51 10.22
N TRP A 3 5.77 -16.26 10.99
CA TRP A 3 4.39 -16.52 10.52
C TRP A 3 4.03 -15.72 9.26
N PHE A 4 4.38 -14.43 9.21
CA PHE A 4 4.10 -13.59 8.04
C PHE A 4 4.87 -14.07 6.80
N HIS A 5 6.11 -14.52 6.99
CA HIS A 5 6.90 -15.13 5.91
C HIS A 5 6.33 -16.47 5.43
N ILE A 6 5.71 -17.24 6.33
CA ILE A 6 4.98 -18.46 5.96
C ILE A 6 3.77 -18.08 5.10
N GLN A 7 2.92 -17.14 5.55
CA GLN A 7 1.73 -16.75 4.79
C GLN A 7 2.05 -16.15 3.42
N MET A 8 3.09 -15.32 3.31
CA MET A 8 3.51 -14.79 2.01
C MET A 8 3.89 -15.87 0.98
N LYS A 9 4.34 -17.06 1.43
CA LYS A 9 4.64 -18.17 0.51
C LYS A 9 3.37 -18.85 0.01
N GLU A 10 2.29 -18.79 0.78
CA GLU A 10 0.99 -19.37 0.42
C GLU A 10 0.19 -18.45 -0.51
N VAL A 11 0.49 -17.13 -0.53
CA VAL A 11 -0.15 -16.18 -1.47
C VAL A 11 0.20 -16.53 -2.92
N LYS A 12 -0.81 -16.98 -3.67
CA LYS A 12 -0.70 -17.27 -5.10
C LYS A 12 -1.21 -16.09 -5.93
N LEU A 13 -0.30 -15.40 -6.61
CA LEU A 13 -0.60 -14.30 -7.54
C LEU A 13 -0.46 -14.76 -8.99
N SER A 14 -1.15 -14.09 -9.92
CA SER A 14 -0.92 -14.32 -11.35
C SER A 14 0.50 -13.91 -11.74
N THR A 15 1.08 -14.62 -12.70
CA THR A 15 2.43 -14.33 -13.22
C THR A 15 2.58 -12.91 -13.76
N SER A 16 1.50 -12.30 -14.26
CA SER A 16 1.45 -10.91 -14.74
C SER A 16 1.67 -9.87 -13.65
N LEU A 17 1.37 -10.18 -12.39
CA LEU A 17 1.61 -9.30 -11.25
C LEU A 17 3.05 -9.41 -10.73
N GLY A 18 3.84 -10.37 -11.22
CA GLY A 18 5.23 -10.57 -10.81
C GLY A 18 5.38 -11.33 -9.49
N VAL A 19 6.64 -11.60 -9.12
CA VAL A 19 6.97 -12.39 -7.92
C VAL A 19 7.38 -11.44 -6.78
N LEU A 20 6.66 -11.52 -5.65
CA LEU A 20 7.10 -10.89 -4.42
C LEU A 20 8.23 -11.72 -3.80
N LEU A 21 9.26 -11.08 -3.25
CA LEU A 21 10.36 -11.78 -2.62
C LEU A 21 9.87 -12.47 -1.33
N SER A 22 9.90 -13.81 -1.31
CA SER A 22 9.50 -14.65 -0.17
C SER A 22 10.33 -14.39 1.11
N GLU A 23 11.40 -13.60 0.99
CA GLU A 23 12.31 -13.24 2.08
C GLU A 23 12.27 -11.73 2.43
N LEU A 24 11.19 -11.02 2.09
CA LEU A 24 11.00 -9.61 2.42
C LEU A 24 11.38 -9.29 3.88
N GLY A 25 12.19 -8.24 4.08
CA GLY A 25 12.64 -7.82 5.41
C GLY A 25 13.87 -8.55 5.95
N LYS A 26 14.38 -9.58 5.26
CA LYS A 26 15.72 -10.13 5.55
C LYS A 26 16.79 -9.26 4.88
N ALA A 27 17.91 -9.02 5.58
CA ALA A 27 19.02 -8.19 5.07
C ALA A 27 19.52 -8.63 3.68
N LYS A 28 19.53 -9.94 3.42
CA LYS A 28 19.95 -10.54 2.14
C LYS A 28 18.96 -10.34 0.97
N ALA A 29 17.70 -9.97 1.25
CA ALA A 29 16.66 -9.84 0.22
C ALA A 29 16.74 -8.50 -0.54
N GLY A 30 17.59 -7.57 -0.10
CA GLY A 30 17.72 -6.25 -0.71
C GLY A 30 16.52 -5.34 -0.43
N LYS A 31 16.42 -4.24 -1.19
CA LYS A 31 15.31 -3.28 -1.12
C LYS A 31 14.21 -3.68 -2.09
N LEU A 32 12.95 -3.43 -1.71
CA LEU A 32 11.82 -3.58 -2.61
C LEU A 32 11.85 -2.54 -3.72
N LYS A 33 11.62 -2.98 -4.96
CA LYS A 33 11.37 -2.09 -6.11
C LYS A 33 9.95 -1.54 -6.06
N ALA A 34 9.70 -0.42 -6.72
CA ALA A 34 8.39 0.23 -6.77
C ALA A 34 7.24 -0.72 -7.15
N HIS A 35 7.42 -1.56 -8.19
CA HIS A 35 6.43 -2.58 -8.56
C HIS A 35 6.18 -3.61 -7.45
N GLN A 36 7.21 -4.00 -6.70
CA GLN A 36 7.05 -4.93 -5.59
C GLN A 36 6.33 -4.29 -4.40
N TRP A 37 6.55 -2.99 -4.16
CA TRP A 37 5.75 -2.22 -3.20
C TRP A 37 4.27 -2.18 -3.59
N TYR A 38 3.97 -1.95 -4.88
CA TYR A 38 2.60 -2.01 -5.38
C TYR A 38 1.96 -3.38 -5.14
N VAL A 39 2.65 -4.45 -5.51
CA VAL A 39 2.14 -5.81 -5.32
C VAL A 39 1.90 -6.13 -3.84
N LEU A 40 2.83 -5.71 -2.97
CA LEU A 40 2.75 -5.92 -1.54
C LEU A 40 1.50 -5.28 -0.93
N TYR A 41 1.30 -3.98 -1.17
CA TYR A 41 0.24 -3.22 -0.51
C TYR A 41 -1.15 -3.42 -1.13
N ILE A 42 -1.23 -3.72 -2.43
CA ILE A 42 -2.51 -3.88 -3.12
C ILE A 42 -3.06 -5.30 -3.02
N TYR A 43 -2.19 -6.32 -3.00
CA TYR A 43 -2.62 -7.72 -3.06
C TYR A 43 -2.17 -8.53 -1.85
N VAL A 44 -0.88 -8.55 -1.54
CA VAL A 44 -0.34 -9.49 -0.54
C VAL A 44 -0.80 -9.14 0.88
N ILE A 45 -0.65 -7.88 1.31
CA ILE A 45 -1.06 -7.45 2.66
C ILE A 45 -2.58 -7.61 2.84
N PRO A 46 -3.46 -7.14 1.94
CA PRO A 46 -4.90 -7.34 2.09
C PRO A 46 -5.31 -8.81 2.22
N LEU A 47 -4.70 -9.71 1.44
CA LEU A 47 -4.98 -11.15 1.52
C LEU A 47 -4.56 -11.75 2.87
N ILE A 48 -3.33 -11.46 3.31
CA ILE A 48 -2.81 -11.98 4.59
C ILE A 48 -3.61 -11.44 5.78
N ILE A 49 -4.01 -10.16 5.74
CA ILE A 49 -4.79 -9.55 6.81
C ILE A 49 -6.21 -10.12 6.82
N GLY A 50 -6.80 -10.36 5.65
CA GLY A 50 -8.09 -11.06 5.55
C GLY A 50 -8.01 -12.42 6.22
N GLU A 51 -7.02 -13.24 5.86
CA GLU A 51 -6.81 -14.57 6.47
C GLU A 51 -6.51 -14.50 7.98
N LEU A 52 -5.80 -13.47 8.45
CA LEU A 52 -5.43 -13.33 9.86
C LEU A 52 -6.61 -13.01 10.77
N PHE A 53 -7.60 -12.27 10.26
CA PHE A 53 -8.65 -11.69 11.11
C PHE A 53 -10.07 -12.10 10.72
N VAL A 54 -10.26 -12.80 9.61
CA VAL A 54 -11.57 -13.20 9.11
C VAL A 54 -11.61 -14.72 9.00
N ASP A 55 -12.06 -15.36 10.07
CA ASP A 55 -12.34 -16.81 10.10
C ASP A 55 -13.73 -17.11 9.50
N ASP A 56 -14.72 -16.31 9.90
CA ASP A 56 -16.09 -16.35 9.37
C ASP A 56 -16.55 -14.91 9.08
N VAL A 57 -16.97 -14.66 7.85
CA VAL A 57 -17.45 -13.34 7.40
C VAL A 57 -18.75 -12.97 8.10
N GLU A 58 -19.57 -13.95 8.48
CA GLU A 58 -20.87 -13.72 9.13
C GLU A 58 -20.76 -13.35 10.62
N ASP A 59 -19.63 -13.68 11.28
CA ASP A 59 -19.38 -13.39 12.70
C ASP A 59 -18.53 -12.12 12.93
N ILE A 60 -18.29 -11.32 11.88
CA ILE A 60 -17.53 -10.07 12.04
C ILE A 60 -18.38 -9.04 12.79
N LYS A 61 -17.97 -8.75 14.03
CA LYS A 61 -18.61 -7.71 14.84
C LYS A 61 -18.36 -6.32 14.26
N GLU A 62 -19.44 -5.68 13.84
CA GLU A 62 -19.48 -4.28 13.43
C GLU A 62 -18.89 -3.40 14.56
N ASN A 63 -17.90 -2.56 14.24
CA ASN A 63 -17.10 -1.72 15.16
C ASN A 63 -15.97 -2.39 15.95
N SER A 64 -15.66 -3.67 15.70
CA SER A 64 -14.46 -4.29 16.27
C SER A 64 -13.17 -3.63 15.76
N ASN A 65 -12.07 -3.79 16.51
CA ASN A 65 -10.75 -3.34 16.05
C ASN A 65 -10.33 -4.03 14.74
N ILE A 66 -10.81 -5.25 14.49
CA ILE A 66 -10.59 -6.00 13.26
C ILE A 66 -11.17 -5.25 12.06
N VAL A 67 -12.45 -4.83 12.14
CA VAL A 67 -13.10 -4.06 11.07
C VAL A 67 -12.33 -2.77 10.80
N LYS A 68 -11.88 -2.07 11.83
CA LYS A 68 -11.06 -0.86 11.66
C LYS A 68 -9.75 -1.12 10.91
N ILE A 69 -9.07 -2.24 11.21
CA ILE A 69 -7.84 -2.64 10.51
C ILE A 69 -8.13 -2.96 9.04
N LEU A 70 -9.19 -3.72 8.76
CA LEU A 70 -9.60 -4.07 7.40
C LEU A 70 -9.98 -2.83 6.59
N ASP A 71 -10.75 -1.92 7.19
CA ASP A 71 -11.10 -0.62 6.60
C ASP A 71 -9.85 0.21 6.32
N ASN A 72 -8.92 0.30 7.28
CA ASN A 72 -7.70 1.07 7.14
C ASN A 72 -6.87 0.62 5.93
N ILE A 73 -6.67 -0.69 5.78
CA ILE A 73 -5.95 -1.26 4.63
C ILE A 73 -6.73 -1.04 3.34
N THR A 74 -8.05 -1.20 3.36
CA THR A 74 -8.90 -0.97 2.19
C THR A 74 -8.85 0.49 1.72
N PHE A 75 -8.73 1.45 2.63
CA PHE A 75 -8.55 2.86 2.28
C PHE A 75 -7.15 3.16 1.72
N LEU A 76 -6.13 2.37 2.06
CA LEU A 76 -4.79 2.54 1.52
C LEU A 76 -4.66 2.05 0.07
N ILE A 77 -5.42 1.02 -0.32
CA ILE A 77 -5.44 0.44 -1.67
C ILE A 77 -5.62 1.51 -2.78
N PRO A 78 -6.69 2.32 -2.80
CA PRO A 78 -6.86 3.33 -3.84
C PRO A 78 -5.75 4.39 -3.81
N CYS A 79 -5.22 4.76 -2.64
CA CYS A 79 -4.09 5.69 -2.55
C CYS A 79 -2.85 5.14 -3.27
N THR A 80 -2.46 3.91 -2.96
CA THR A 80 -1.32 3.24 -3.60
C THR A 80 -1.56 3.03 -5.09
N HIS A 81 -2.76 2.62 -5.49
CA HIS A 81 -3.10 2.41 -6.88
C HIS A 81 -3.01 3.70 -7.71
N ILE A 82 -3.49 4.82 -7.18
CA ILE A 82 -3.45 6.12 -7.85
C ILE A 82 -2.01 6.62 -8.01
N ILE A 83 -1.19 6.55 -6.95
CA ILE A 83 0.23 6.97 -7.01
C ILE A 83 1.01 6.14 -8.06
N MET A 84 0.74 4.84 -8.11
CA MET A 84 1.43 3.90 -9.00
C MET A 84 0.84 3.84 -10.43
N SER A 85 -0.23 4.61 -10.69
CA SER A 85 -0.87 4.62 -12.00
C SER A 85 0.00 5.32 -13.04
N ARG A 86 -0.02 4.80 -14.27
CA ARG A 86 0.58 5.44 -15.46
C ARG A 86 -0.38 6.38 -16.18
N GLN A 87 -1.62 6.47 -15.70
CA GLN A 87 -2.68 7.30 -16.26
C GLN A 87 -3.40 8.04 -15.14
N ILE A 88 -3.91 9.23 -15.44
CA ILE A 88 -4.72 10.02 -14.52
C ILE A 88 -6.13 10.12 -15.06
N TRP A 89 -7.09 9.95 -14.17
CA TRP A 89 -8.49 10.20 -14.44
C TRP A 89 -8.96 11.39 -13.60
N GLU A 90 -10.00 12.08 -14.08
CA GLU A 90 -10.50 13.31 -13.48
C GLU A 90 -10.82 13.17 -11.99
N ASN A 91 -11.34 12.01 -11.59
CA ASN A 91 -11.73 11.73 -10.21
C ASN A 91 -10.58 11.24 -9.30
N TYR A 92 -9.36 11.02 -9.82
CA TYR A 92 -8.27 10.42 -9.03
C TYR A 92 -7.85 11.31 -7.86
N GLY A 93 -7.76 12.63 -8.05
CA GLY A 93 -7.40 13.55 -6.97
C GLY A 93 -8.37 13.48 -5.80
N GLU A 94 -9.67 13.56 -6.08
CA GLU A 94 -10.72 13.48 -5.06
C GLU A 94 -10.75 12.11 -4.39
N ARG A 95 -10.68 11.03 -5.18
CA ARG A 95 -10.65 9.67 -4.66
C ARG A 95 -9.44 9.43 -3.75
N PHE A 96 -8.28 9.98 -4.10
CA PHE A 96 -7.08 9.91 -3.27
C PHE A 96 -7.31 10.61 -1.93
N LEU A 97 -7.76 11.86 -1.93
CA LEU A 97 -7.98 12.64 -0.71
C LEU A 97 -9.00 11.99 0.23
N GLN A 98 -10.13 11.55 -0.32
CA GLN A 98 -11.17 10.88 0.46
C GLN A 98 -10.64 9.60 1.12
N SER A 99 -9.91 8.79 0.35
CA SER A 99 -9.37 7.53 0.87
C SER A 99 -8.25 7.78 1.89
N TYR A 100 -7.38 8.74 1.61
CA TYR A 100 -6.26 9.08 2.49
C TYR A 100 -6.72 9.71 3.82
N ALA A 101 -7.77 10.52 3.78
CA ALA A 101 -8.41 11.06 4.99
C ALA A 101 -9.00 9.93 5.86
N LYS A 102 -9.68 8.96 5.25
CA LYS A 102 -10.22 7.79 5.95
C LYS A 102 -9.11 6.90 6.50
N TYR A 103 -8.05 6.65 5.73
CA TYR A 103 -6.86 5.93 6.16
C TYR A 103 -6.22 6.60 7.38
N THR A 104 -5.88 7.88 7.30
CA THR A 104 -5.22 8.57 8.43
C THR A 104 -6.11 8.67 9.68
N LYS A 105 -7.42 8.89 9.52
CA LYS A 105 -8.38 8.86 10.63
C LYS A 105 -8.39 7.50 11.32
N THR A 106 -8.58 6.43 10.56
CA THR A 106 -8.63 5.06 11.11
C THR A 106 -7.28 4.61 11.68
N SER A 107 -6.15 5.02 11.08
CA SER A 107 -4.82 4.76 11.64
C SER A 107 -4.66 5.37 13.04
N LYS A 108 -5.19 6.59 13.27
CA LYS A 108 -5.15 7.21 14.60
C LYS A 108 -6.02 6.45 15.62
N GLU A 109 -7.12 5.84 15.18
CA GLU A 109 -7.99 5.03 16.04
C GLU A 109 -7.36 3.67 16.39
N ILE A 110 -6.61 3.07 15.46
CA ILE A 110 -5.94 1.76 15.65
C ILE A 110 -4.65 1.90 16.45
N PHE A 111 -3.85 2.94 16.20
CA PHE A 111 -2.53 3.12 16.77
C PHE A 111 -2.52 4.27 17.79
N GLN A 112 -2.62 3.93 19.08
CA GLN A 112 -2.74 4.91 20.19
C GLN A 112 -1.64 5.98 20.22
N ASN A 113 -0.42 5.66 19.76
CA ASN A 113 0.73 6.57 19.77
C ASN A 113 1.27 6.84 18.35
N LEU A 114 0.37 6.96 17.37
CA LEU A 114 0.76 7.21 15.98
C LEU A 114 1.56 8.52 15.84
N LYS A 115 2.82 8.41 15.44
CA LYS A 115 3.66 9.57 15.11
C LYS A 115 3.37 10.03 13.67
N VAL A 116 2.92 11.28 13.52
CA VAL A 116 2.76 11.91 12.21
C VAL A 116 4.13 12.31 11.67
N LEU A 117 4.62 11.52 10.71
CA LEU A 117 5.85 11.81 9.94
C LEU A 117 5.60 12.79 8.77
N PRO A 118 6.63 13.52 8.28
CA PRO A 118 6.51 14.42 7.15
C PRO A 118 5.90 13.80 5.90
N ASN A 119 6.18 12.52 5.62
CA ASN A 119 5.58 11.82 4.48
C ASN A 119 4.05 11.77 4.54
N HIS A 120 3.46 11.76 5.74
CA HIS A 120 2.01 11.81 5.85
C HIS A 120 1.45 13.15 5.39
N HIS A 121 2.19 14.23 5.62
CA HIS A 121 1.85 15.57 5.15
C HIS A 121 2.10 15.70 3.65
N TYR A 122 3.24 15.22 3.14
CA TYR A 122 3.53 15.24 1.70
C TYR A 122 2.49 14.51 0.85
N ALA A 123 1.94 13.41 1.35
CA ALA A 123 0.86 12.69 0.68
C ALA A 123 -0.39 13.56 0.43
N LEU A 124 -0.65 14.58 1.26
CA LEU A 124 -1.79 15.48 1.05
C LEU A 124 -1.66 16.34 -0.21
N HIS A 125 -0.44 16.47 -0.75
CA HIS A 125 -0.16 17.23 -1.98
C HIS A 125 -0.21 16.38 -3.25
N VAL A 126 -0.43 15.07 -3.14
CA VAL A 126 -0.51 14.16 -4.30
C VAL A 126 -1.51 14.64 -5.35
N PRO A 127 -2.73 15.10 -5.02
CA PRO A 127 -3.67 15.60 -6.02
C PRO A 127 -3.15 16.81 -6.81
N GLU A 128 -2.53 17.79 -6.14
CA GLU A 128 -1.95 18.96 -6.79
C GLU A 128 -0.76 18.57 -7.67
N GLN A 129 0.12 17.71 -7.17
CA GLN A 129 1.26 17.19 -7.92
C GLN A 129 0.81 16.46 -9.19
N MET A 130 -0.24 15.62 -9.09
CA MET A 130 -0.83 14.92 -10.22
C MET A 130 -1.43 15.87 -11.27
N LYS A 131 -2.10 16.95 -10.83
CA LYS A 131 -2.65 17.97 -11.74
C LYS A 131 -1.54 18.70 -12.50
N LEU A 132 -0.40 18.95 -11.86
CA LEU A 132 0.70 19.71 -12.43
C LEU A 132 1.63 18.86 -13.31
N TRP A 133 1.91 17.63 -12.90
CA TRP A 133 2.96 16.80 -13.51
C TRP A 133 2.44 15.61 -14.29
N GLY A 134 1.14 15.33 -14.23
CA GLY A 134 0.60 14.10 -14.76
C GLY A 134 0.91 12.90 -13.83
N PRO A 135 0.88 11.67 -14.36
CA PRO A 135 1.09 10.45 -13.56
C PRO A 135 2.42 10.47 -12.79
N LEU A 136 2.36 10.30 -11.46
CA LEU A 136 3.53 10.45 -10.59
C LEU A 136 4.63 9.41 -10.83
N MET A 137 4.28 8.24 -11.37
CA MET A 137 5.27 7.24 -11.79
C MET A 137 6.29 7.80 -12.78
N GLY A 138 5.88 8.73 -13.66
CA GLY A 138 6.76 9.32 -14.68
C GLY A 138 7.76 10.34 -14.13
N VAL A 139 7.51 10.91 -12.95
CA VAL A 139 8.37 11.90 -12.28
C VAL A 139 9.03 11.34 -11.01
N SER A 140 8.82 10.06 -10.73
CA SER A 140 9.46 9.38 -9.60
C SER A 140 10.94 9.13 -9.86
N GLU A 141 11.72 8.98 -8.78
CA GLU A 141 13.15 8.63 -8.85
C GLU A 141 13.40 7.23 -9.43
N PHE A 142 12.35 6.45 -9.71
CA PHE A 142 12.43 5.08 -10.19
C PHE A 142 13.31 4.90 -11.44
N GLY A 143 13.25 5.86 -12.39
CA GLY A 143 14.11 5.85 -13.56
C GLY A 143 15.59 5.96 -13.18
N GLY A 144 15.90 6.86 -12.24
CA GLY A 144 17.26 7.08 -11.72
C GLY A 144 17.77 5.92 -10.88
N GLU A 145 16.94 5.34 -10.00
CA GLU A 145 17.32 4.20 -9.16
C GLU A 145 17.79 2.99 -9.98
N ARG A 146 17.24 2.80 -11.18
CA ARG A 146 17.66 1.72 -12.10
C ARG A 146 19.03 1.94 -12.75
N LEU A 147 19.53 3.18 -12.73
CA LEU A 147 20.84 3.56 -13.28
C LEU A 147 21.94 3.55 -12.20
N ILE A 148 21.59 3.37 -10.93
CA ILE A 148 22.56 3.28 -9.84
C ILE A 148 23.35 1.97 -9.98
N GLY A 149 24.67 2.08 -10.16
CA GLY A 149 25.60 0.95 -10.30
C GLY A 149 25.78 0.44 -11.72
N THR A 150 25.12 1.05 -12.71
CA THR A 150 25.30 0.79 -14.15
C THR A 150 26.07 1.89 -14.88
N LEU A 151 26.32 3.01 -14.21
CA LEU A 151 27.12 4.16 -14.67
C LEU A 151 28.44 4.25 -13.89
#